data_AF-A0A0F8W8S2-F1
#
_entry.id   AF-A0A0F8W8S2-F1
#
_cell.length_a   1.000
_cell.length_b   1.000
_cell.length_c   1.000
_cell.angle_alpha   90.00
_cell.angle_beta   90.00
_cell.angle_gamma   90.00
#
_symmetry.space_group_name_H-M   'P 1'
#
loop_
_entity.id
_entity.type
_entity.pdbx_description
1 polymer ?
#
loop_
_entity_poly.entity_id
_entity_poly.type
_entity_poly.pdbx_seq_one_letter_code
_entity_poly.pdbx_strand_id
1 'polypeptide(L)'
;MILDYIIVLAAAMTAVGVEVLYRSHEGTWGQLFPIILLPVIFVTFGIWKVMKLDDTLLGAIILFNLITAGTRLFSTYYILGETPRSGTLFAFGMIVCAQLISKFWR
;
A
#
# COMPACT_ATOMS: atom_id res chain seq x y z
N MET A 1 -15.83 -9.32 8.37
CA MET A 1 -14.54 -10.02 8.21
C MET A 1 -14.08 -10.03 6.75
N ILE A 2 -14.69 -10.81 5.83
CA ILE A 2 -14.27 -10.83 4.40
C ILE A 2 -14.41 -9.45 3.74
N LEU A 3 -15.54 -8.77 3.96
CA LEU A 3 -15.78 -7.43 3.44
C LEU A 3 -14.72 -6.42 3.90
N ASP A 4 -14.23 -6.54 5.13
CA ASP A 4 -13.22 -5.64 5.67
C ASP A 4 -11.87 -5.85 4.97
N TYR A 5 -11.48 -7.10 4.70
CA TYR A 5 -10.27 -7.39 3.90
C TYR A 5 -10.38 -6.86 2.47
N ILE A 6 -11.56 -6.93 1.84
CA ILE A 6 -11.79 -6.36 0.50
C ILE A 6 -11.60 -4.83 0.53
N ILE A 7 -12.13 -4.15 1.54
CA ILE A 7 -11.98 -2.69 1.70
C ILE A 7 -10.51 -2.31 1.87
N VAL A 8 -9.77 -3.06 2.68
CA VAL A 8 -8.33 -2.85 2.90
C VAL A 8 -7.55 -3.01 1.61
N LEU A 9 -7.85 -4.05 0.84
CA LEU A 9 -7.19 -4.32 -0.43
C LEU A 9 -7.52 -3.22 -1.46
N ALA A 10 -8.79 -2.80 -1.55
CA ALA A 10 -9.19 -1.68 -2.38
C ALA A 10 -8.46 -0.40 -1.98
N ALA A 11 -8.35 -0.10 -0.68
CA ALA A 11 -7.62 1.07 -0.18
C ALA A 11 -6.13 1.03 -0.56
N ALA A 12 -5.48 -0.14 -0.43
CA ALA A 12 -4.10 -0.31 -0.85
C ALA A 12 -3.93 -0.12 -2.37
N MET A 13 -4.85 -0.66 -3.18
CA MET A 13 -4.87 -0.46 -4.62
C MET A 13 -5.08 1.00 -5.00
N THR A 14 -5.97 1.72 -4.30
CA THR A 14 -6.18 3.16 -4.51
C THR A 14 -4.92 3.95 -4.19
N ALA A 15 -4.23 3.65 -3.08
CA ALA A 15 -2.98 4.32 -2.72
C ALA A 15 -1.91 4.15 -3.82
N VAL A 16 -1.72 2.92 -4.30
CA VAL A 16 -0.77 2.64 -5.38
C VAL A 16 -1.25 3.21 -6.71
N GLY A 17 -2.55 3.20 -6.98
CA GLY A 17 -3.15 3.80 -8.18
C GLY A 17 -2.87 5.29 -8.27
N VAL A 18 -2.96 6.02 -7.15
CA VAL A 18 -2.57 7.44 -7.10
C VAL A 18 -1.07 7.61 -7.34
N GLU A 19 -0.22 6.74 -6.79
CA GLU A 19 1.22 6.76 -7.04
C GLU A 19 1.55 6.53 -8.51
N VAL A 20 0.89 5.57 -9.16
CA VAL A 20 1.04 5.29 -10.59
C VAL A 20 0.55 6.48 -11.41
N LEU A 21 -0.63 7.00 -11.10
CA LEU A 21 -1.20 8.16 -11.78
C LEU A 21 -0.26 9.36 -11.67
N TYR A 22 0.30 9.60 -10.48
CA TYR A 22 1.31 10.60 -10.24
C TYR A 22 2.56 10.40 -11.11
N ARG A 23 3.12 9.19 -11.17
CA ARG A 23 4.30 8.90 -12.00
C ARG A 23 4.03 9.02 -13.50
N SER A 24 2.81 8.72 -13.92
CA SER A 24 2.39 8.81 -15.33
C SER A 24 1.98 10.22 -15.77
N HIS A 25 1.79 11.16 -14.83
CA HIS A 25 1.29 12.49 -15.14
C HIS A 25 2.45 13.49 -15.21
N GLU A 26 2.64 14.12 -16.37
CA GLU A 26 3.69 15.14 -16.60
C GLU A 26 3.31 16.53 -16.06
N GLY A 27 2.15 16.67 -15.41
CA GLY A 27 1.57 17.93 -14.94
C GLY A 27 2.14 18.44 -13.60
N THR A 28 1.67 19.61 -13.18
CA THR A 28 2.09 20.24 -11.91
C THR A 28 1.26 19.73 -10.73
N TRP A 29 1.90 19.55 -9.57
CA TRP A 29 1.30 19.05 -8.32
C TRP A 29 -0.03 19.71 -7.92
N GLY A 30 -0.19 21.01 -8.19
CA GLY A 30 -1.39 21.76 -7.84
C GLY A 30 -2.65 21.30 -8.60
N GLN A 31 -2.49 20.73 -9.80
CA GLN A 31 -3.61 20.26 -10.62
C GLN A 31 -4.18 18.92 -10.12
N LEU A 32 -3.34 18.10 -9.47
CA LEU A 32 -3.72 16.80 -8.94
C LEU A 32 -4.25 16.87 -7.50
N PHE A 33 -3.96 17.96 -6.77
CA PHE A 33 -4.34 18.11 -5.36
C PHE A 33 -5.83 17.84 -5.05
N PRO A 34 -6.81 18.39 -5.81
CA PRO A 34 -8.22 18.13 -5.53
C PRO A 34 -8.61 16.67 -5.79
N ILE A 35 -7.98 16.04 -6.79
CA ILE A 35 -8.27 14.67 -7.23
C ILE A 35 -7.68 13.65 -6.24
N ILE A 36 -6.55 13.99 -5.59
CA ILE A 36 -5.87 13.12 -4.62
C ILE A 36 -6.58 13.10 -3.26
N LEU A 37 -7.36 14.14 -2.93
CA LEU A 37 -7.96 14.29 -1.61
C LEU A 37 -8.97 13.17 -1.28
N LEU A 38 -9.81 12.78 -2.24
CA LEU A 38 -10.76 11.68 -2.10
C LEU A 38 -10.06 10.31 -1.89
N PRO A 39 -9.08 9.92 -2.71
CA PRO A 39 -8.21 8.78 -2.45
C PRO A 39 -7.58 8.77 -1.07
N VAL A 40 -7.06 9.90 -0.59
CA VAL A 40 -6.42 9.98 0.74
C VAL A 40 -7.40 9.65 1.86
N ILE A 41 -8.63 10.17 1.79
CA ILE A 41 -9.68 9.87 2.77
C ILE A 41 -10.00 8.37 2.75
N PHE A 42 -10.14 7.78 1.56
CA PHE A 42 -10.43 6.35 1.40
C PHE A 42 -9.29 5.46 1.93
N VAL A 43 -8.04 5.82 1.63
CA VAL A 43 -6.85 5.12 2.14
C VAL A 43 -6.80 5.19 3.67
N THR A 44 -7.06 6.37 4.24
CA THR A 44 -7.08 6.56 5.70
C THR A 44 -8.16 5.71 6.36
N PHE A 45 -9.35 5.63 5.75
CA PHE A 45 -10.42 4.73 6.21
C PHE A 45 -10.02 3.25 6.13
N GLY A 46 -9.34 2.85 5.05
CA GLY A 46 -8.79 1.50 4.91
C GLY A 46 -7.78 1.15 6.00
N ILE A 47 -6.86 2.07 6.33
CA ILE A 47 -5.89 1.90 7.41
C ILE A 47 -6.62 1.74 8.75
N TRP A 48 -7.60 2.59 9.04
CA TRP A 48 -8.41 2.48 10.25
C TRP A 48 -9.12 1.11 10.34
N LYS A 49 -9.63 0.59 9.22
CA LYS A 49 -10.22 -0.76 9.15
C LYS A 49 -9.18 -1.85 9.46
N VAL A 50 -7.96 -1.77 8.92
CA VAL A 50 -6.89 -2.73 9.26
C VAL A 50 -6.60 -2.72 10.76
N MET A 51 -6.50 -1.53 11.36
CA MET A 51 -6.25 -1.38 12.79
C MET A 51 -7.36 -1.97 13.67
N LYS A 52 -8.58 -2.13 13.14
CA LYS A 52 -9.69 -2.80 13.83
C LYS A 52 -9.71 -4.32 13.66
N LEU A 53 -8.97 -4.86 12.68
CA LEU A 53 -8.93 -6.29 12.37
C LEU A 53 -7.79 -7.03 13.08
N ASP A 54 -6.69 -6.35 13.39
CA ASP A 54 -5.52 -6.95 14.05
C ASP A 54 -5.53 -6.65 15.55
N ASP A 55 -5.07 -7.61 16.36
CA ASP A 55 -4.94 -7.46 17.81
C ASP A 55 -3.84 -6.46 18.19
N THR A 56 -2.90 -6.19 17.28
CA THR A 56 -1.79 -5.26 17.52
C THR A 56 -1.68 -4.20 16.43
N LEU A 57 -1.41 -2.97 16.87
CA LEU A 57 -1.14 -1.82 15.98
C LEU A 57 0.04 -2.09 15.05
N LEU A 58 1.07 -2.81 15.53
CA LEU A 58 2.23 -3.20 14.73
C LEU A 58 1.84 -4.19 13.62
N GLY A 59 1.06 -5.24 13.93
CA GLY A 59 0.58 -6.21 12.95
C GLY A 59 -0.26 -5.56 11.85
N ALA A 60 -1.15 -4.64 12.22
CA ALA A 60 -1.94 -3.85 11.28
C ALA A 60 -1.07 -3.03 10.31
N ILE A 61 -0.06 -2.32 10.83
CA ILE A 61 0.87 -1.52 10.01
C ILE A 61 1.65 -2.42 9.06
N ILE A 62 2.18 -3.55 9.54
CA ILE A 62 2.96 -4.47 8.71
C ILE A 62 2.07 -5.06 7.61
N LEU A 63 0.85 -5.49 7.93
CA LEU A 63 -0.09 -6.06 6.95
C LEU A 63 -0.42 -5.05 5.84
N PHE A 64 -0.77 -3.81 6.21
CA PHE A 64 -1.09 -2.78 5.24
C PHE A 64 0.12 -2.41 4.37
N ASN A 65 1.30 -2.26 4.98
CA ASN A 65 2.55 -2.00 4.26
C ASN A 65 2.93 -3.15 3.32
N LEU A 66 2.71 -4.40 3.73
CA LEU A 66 2.98 -5.55 2.89
C LEU A 66 2.09 -5.57 1.64
N ILE A 67 0.78 -5.35 1.81
CA ILE A 67 -0.18 -5.31 0.70
C ILE A 67 0.15 -4.15 -0.25
N THR A 68 0.39 -2.95 0.28
CA THR A 68 0.73 -1.77 -0.54
C THR A 68 2.08 -1.93 -1.24
N ALA A 69 3.10 -2.46 -0.58
CA ALA A 69 4.41 -2.69 -1.19
C ALA A 69 4.34 -3.78 -2.28
N GLY A 70 3.60 -4.86 -2.06
CA GLY A 70 3.37 -5.89 -3.08
C GLY A 70 2.62 -5.33 -4.28
N THR A 71 1.56 -4.56 -4.04
CA THR A 71 0.80 -3.90 -5.11
C THR A 71 1.65 -2.89 -5.87
N ARG A 72 2.54 -2.16 -5.19
CA ARG A 72 3.50 -1.23 -5.82
C ARG A 72 4.52 -1.96 -6.69
N LEU A 73 5.09 -3.07 -6.23
CA LEU A 73 6.00 -3.86 -7.05
C LEU A 73 5.30 -4.40 -8.29
N PHE A 74 4.08 -4.91 -8.11
CA PHE A 74 3.25 -5.37 -9.22
C PHE A 74 2.95 -4.24 -10.22
N SER A 75 2.49 -3.08 -9.76
CA SER A 75 2.18 -1.96 -10.65
C SER A 75 3.43 -1.40 -11.34
N THR A 76 4.56 -1.31 -10.65
CA THR A 76 5.82 -0.84 -11.23
C THR A 76 6.27 -1.75 -12.37
N TYR A 77 6.22 -3.07 -12.15
CA TYR A 77 6.68 -4.05 -13.13
C TYR A 77 5.69 -4.22 -14.30
N TYR A 78 4.40 -4.34 -14.03
CA TYR A 78 3.39 -4.68 -15.06
C TYR A 78 2.69 -3.47 -15.69
N ILE A 79 2.47 -2.39 -14.95
CA ILE A 79 1.73 -1.21 -15.46
C ILE A 79 2.70 -0.19 -16.03
N LEU A 80 3.75 0.15 -15.27
CA LEU A 80 4.74 1.14 -15.70
C LEU A 80 5.84 0.54 -16.59
N GLY A 81 6.01 -0.79 -16.58
CA GLY A 81 7.07 -1.46 -17.33
C GLY A 81 8.48 -1.09 -16.83
N GLU A 82 8.58 -0.54 -15.62
CA GLU A 82 9.85 -0.12 -15.02
C GLU A 82 10.47 -1.26 -14.22
N THR A 83 11.79 -1.37 -14.24
CA THR A 83 12.51 -2.27 -13.35
C THR A 83 12.49 -1.69 -11.93
N PRO A 84 11.90 -2.37 -10.93
CA PRO A 84 11.90 -1.86 -9.57
C PRO A 84 13.33 -1.68 -9.08
N ARG A 85 13.62 -0.54 -8.45
CA ARG A 85 14.95 -0.26 -7.90
C ARG A 85 15.31 -1.34 -6.89
N SER A 86 16.59 -1.72 -6.86
CA SER A 86 17.13 -2.73 -5.92
C SER A 86 16.77 -2.43 -4.46
N GLY A 87 16.79 -1.15 -4.07
CA GLY A 87 16.37 -0.71 -2.73
C GLY A 87 14.89 -1.00 -2.42
N THR A 88 14.00 -0.95 -3.40
CA THR A 88 12.57 -1.27 -3.23
C THR A 88 12.35 -2.76 -3.02
N LEU A 89 13.09 -3.60 -3.75
CA LEU A 89 13.07 -5.06 -3.57
C LEU A 89 13.61 -5.46 -2.20
N PHE A 90 14.70 -4.83 -1.76
CA PHE A 90 15.27 -5.05 -0.43
C PHE A 90 14.29 -4.64 0.69
N ALA A 91 13.67 -3.46 0.58
CA ALA A 91 12.67 -3.00 1.53
C ALA A 91 11.46 -3.94 1.61
N PHE A 92 10.97 -4.43 0.48
CA PHE A 92 9.90 -5.43 0.44
C PHE A 92 10.31 -6.72 1.15
N GLY A 93 11.52 -7.23 0.86
CA GLY A 93 12.08 -8.40 1.54
C GLY A 93 12.14 -8.23 3.06
N MET A 94 12.59 -7.07 3.55
CA MET A 94 12.60 -6.78 4.99
C MET A 94 11.20 -6.77 5.61
N ILE A 95 10.19 -6.22 4.92
CA ILE A 95 8.79 -6.23 5.41
C ILE A 95 8.25 -7.66 5.49
N VAL A 96 8.54 -8.50 4.49
CA VAL A 96 8.17 -9.93 4.52
C VAL A 96 8.84 -10.64 5.71
N CYS A 97 10.14 -10.44 5.90
CA CYS A 97 10.87 -11.01 7.05
C CYS A 97 10.31 -10.53 8.38
N ALA A 98 10.00 -9.23 8.51
CA ALA A 98 9.39 -8.66 9.71
C ALA A 98 8.04 -9.32 10.03
N GLN A 99 7.21 -9.59 9.01
CA GLN A 99 5.94 -10.29 9.20
C GLN A 99 6.11 -11.76 9.61
N LEU A 100 7.10 -12.46 9.03
CA LEU A 100 7.43 -13.83 9.43
C LEU A 100 7.89 -13.88 10.89
N ILE A 101 8.82 -12.99 11.27
CA ILE A 101 9.31 -12.90 12.66
C ILE A 101 8.17 -12.56 13.61
N SER A 102 7.32 -11.59 13.26
CA SER A 102 6.16 -11.23 14.08
C SER A 102 5.18 -12.38 14.29
N LYS A 103 5.06 -13.31 13.33
CA LYS A 103 4.25 -14.53 13.49
C LYS A 103 4.95 -15.61 14.30
N PHE A 104 6.27 -15.75 14.18
CA PHE A 104 7.06 -16.71 14.96
C PHE A 104 7.19 -16.34 16.43
N TRP A 105 7.09 -15.05 16.77
CA TRP A 105 7.24 -14.55 18.13
C TRP A 105 5.94 -14.50 18.93
N ARG A 106 4.79 -14.70 18.29
CA ARG A 106 3.50 -14.92 18.94
C ARG A 106 3.25 -16.40 19.14
#